data_AF-W8X8Y1-F1
#
_entry.id   AF-W8X8Y1-F1
#
_cell.length_a   1.000
_cell.length_b   1.000
_cell.length_c   1.000
_cell.angle_alpha   90.00
_cell.angle_beta   90.00
_cell.angle_gamma   90.00
#
_symmetry.space_group_name_H-M   'P 1'
#
loop_
_entity.id
_entity.type
_entity.pdbx_description
1 polymer ?
#
loop_
_entity_poly.entity_id
_entity_poly.type
_entity_poly.pdbx_seq_one_letter_code
_entity_poly.pdbx_strand_id
1 'polypeptide(L)'
;MDLVTAAQLARAQADIEALQAVVDAEGYILDGKINPAAQMLETLVKRATALTRVLQVHAIATVGRSNDTGDAARLERQARQQPDDDLIPRLRIAK
;
A
#
# COMPACT_ATOMS: atom_id res chain seq x y z
N MET A 1 5.36 21.22 -4.71
CA MET A 1 4.38 20.76 -3.70
C MET A 1 4.79 19.39 -3.16
N ASP A 2 5.19 18.48 -4.04
CA ASP A 2 5.49 17.08 -3.71
C ASP A 2 6.61 16.86 -2.69
N LEU A 3 7.72 17.62 -2.75
CA LEU A 3 8.84 17.44 -1.81
C LEU A 3 8.45 17.74 -0.36
N VAL A 4 7.55 18.71 -0.14
CA VAL A 4 7.06 19.04 1.21
C VAL A 4 6.17 17.93 1.72
N THR A 5 5.26 17.41 0.90
CA THR A 5 4.40 16.27 1.24
C THR A 5 5.22 15.00 1.48
N ALA A 6 6.28 14.77 0.70
CA ALA A 6 7.22 13.67 0.89
C ALA A 6 7.99 13.80 2.21
N ALA A 7 8.47 15.00 2.54
CA ALA A 7 9.13 15.25 3.82
C ALA A 7 8.17 15.05 5.01
N GLN A 8 6.92 15.48 4.88
CA GLN A 8 5.89 15.25 5.90
C GLN A 8 5.56 13.76 6.06
N LEU A 9 5.51 13.01 4.96
CA LEU A 9 5.33 11.55 4.99
C LEU A 9 6.51 10.88 5.70
N ALA A 10 7.75 11.24 5.36
CA ALA A 10 8.95 10.68 6.00
C ALA A 10 8.98 10.94 7.50
N ARG A 11 8.61 12.15 7.95
CA ARG A 11 8.46 12.45 9.38
C ARG A 11 7.37 11.61 10.03
N ALA A 12 6.20 11.47 9.38
CA ALA A 12 5.13 10.63 9.90
C ALA A 12 5.56 9.16 10.02
N GLN A 13 6.36 8.64 9.09
CA GLN A 13 6.91 7.29 9.16
C GLN A 13 7.90 7.12 10.32
N ALA A 14 8.78 8.10 10.55
CA ALA A 14 9.69 8.08 11.70
C ALA A 14 8.93 8.15 13.04
N ASP A 15 7.89 8.99 13.12
CA ASP A 15 7.03 9.08 14.31
C ASP A 15 6.28 7.76 14.59
N ILE A 16 5.84 7.08 13.52
CA ILE A 16 5.20 5.75 13.59
C ILE A 16 6.17 4.71 14.18
N GLU A 17 7.40 4.65 13.70
CA GLU A 17 8.41 3.70 14.22
C GLU A 17 8.71 3.96 15.70
N ALA A 18 8.85 5.24 16.09
CA ALA A 18 9.08 5.60 17.48
C ALA A 18 7.91 5.16 18.39
N LEU A 19 6.66 5.39 17.97
CA LEU A 19 5.49 4.97 18.75
C LEU A 19 5.27 3.46 18.74
N GLN A 20 5.60 2.78 17.63
CA GLN A 20 5.53 1.32 17.57
C GLN A 20 6.50 0.71 18.58
N ALA A 21 7.73 1.22 18.71
CA ALA A 21 8.68 0.76 19.72
C ALA A 21 8.15 0.92 21.16
N VAL A 22 7.40 1.98 21.44
CA VAL A 22 6.72 2.17 22.74
C VAL A 22 5.63 1.12 22.94
N VAL A 23 4.77 0.92 21.94
CA VAL A 23 3.69 -0.09 22.00
C VAL A 23 4.24 -1.51 22.09
N ASP A 24 5.38 -1.80 21.46
CA ASP A 24 6.03 -3.11 21.55
C ASP A 24 6.60 -3.38 22.94
N ALA A 25 7.10 -2.35 23.63
CA ALA A 25 7.62 -2.45 24.99
C ALA A 25 6.52 -2.49 26.06
N GLU A 26 5.47 -1.70 25.88
CA GLU A 26 4.42 -1.47 26.88
C GLU A 26 3.16 -2.32 26.64
N GLY A 27 2.96 -2.80 25.42
CA GLY A 27 1.74 -3.47 24.97
C GLY A 27 0.61 -2.49 24.61
N TYR A 28 -0.48 -3.07 24.07
CA TYR A 28 -1.65 -2.32 23.61
C TYR A 28 -2.60 -1.89 24.75
N ILE A 29 -2.47 -2.48 25.93
CA ILE A 29 -3.35 -2.23 27.08
C ILE A 29 -2.48 -1.85 28.30
N LEU A 30 -2.73 -0.68 28.85
CA LEU A 30 -2.12 -0.14 30.07
C LEU A 30 -3.22 0.10 31.11
N ASP A 31 -3.09 -0.52 32.29
CA ASP A 31 -4.05 -0.39 33.40
C ASP A 31 -5.51 -0.58 32.98
N GLY A 32 -5.77 -1.58 32.11
CA GLY A 32 -7.11 -1.90 31.60
C GLY A 32 -7.67 -0.90 30.57
N LYS A 33 -6.87 0.09 30.13
CA LYS A 33 -7.21 1.05 29.08
C LYS A 33 -6.31 0.87 27.87
N ILE A 34 -6.78 1.30 26.70
CA ILE A 34 -5.97 1.29 25.49
C ILE A 34 -4.78 2.22 25.67
N ASN A 35 -3.57 1.73 25.37
CA ASN A 35 -2.35 2.54 25.39
C ASN A 35 -2.54 3.79 24.50
N PRO A 36 -2.37 5.02 25.03
CA PRO A 36 -2.45 6.25 24.23
C PRO A 36 -1.48 6.27 23.05
N ALA A 37 -0.31 5.63 23.17
CA ALA A 37 0.65 5.48 22.07
C ALA A 37 0.05 4.67 20.91
N ALA A 38 -0.71 3.61 21.19
CA ALA A 38 -1.40 2.82 20.17
C ALA A 38 -2.51 3.61 19.46
N GLN A 39 -3.24 4.47 20.18
CA GLN A 39 -4.24 5.35 19.57
C GLN A 39 -3.60 6.40 18.66
N MET A 40 -2.50 6.99 19.10
CA MET A 40 -1.75 7.96 18.29
C MET A 40 -1.12 7.31 17.06
N LEU A 41 -0.60 6.10 17.21
CA LEU A 41 -0.06 5.28 16.12
C LEU A 41 -1.08 5.09 15.00
N GLU A 42 -2.32 4.68 15.33
CA GLU A 42 -3.40 4.52 14.35
C GLU A 42 -3.67 5.83 13.59
N THR A 43 -3.67 6.96 14.31
CA THR A 43 -3.88 8.29 13.73
C THR A 43 -2.78 8.64 12.73
N LEU A 44 -1.53 8.39 13.08
CA LEU A 44 -0.38 8.65 12.21
C LEU A 44 -0.36 7.74 10.98
N VAL A 45 -0.70 6.46 11.12
CA VAL A 45 -0.79 5.52 10.00
C VAL A 45 -1.85 5.99 8.98
N LYS A 46 -3.01 6.45 9.46
CA LYS A 46 -4.05 7.03 8.59
C LYS A 46 -3.53 8.28 7.88
N ARG A 47 -2.81 9.17 8.59
CA ARG A 47 -2.19 10.37 8.01
C ARG A 47 -1.15 10.01 6.94
N ALA A 48 -0.26 9.06 7.21
CA ALA A 48 0.77 8.59 6.28
C ALA A 48 0.13 7.99 5.00
N THR A 49 -0.93 7.21 5.16
CA THR A 49 -1.69 6.66 4.02
C THR A 49 -2.31 7.76 3.16
N ALA A 50 -2.87 8.81 3.77
CA ALA A 50 -3.41 9.95 3.05
C ALA A 50 -2.32 10.72 2.27
N LEU A 51 -1.18 11.00 2.91
CA LEU A 51 -0.04 11.68 2.27
C LEU A 51 0.51 10.87 1.09
N THR A 52 0.59 9.55 1.23
CA THR A 52 1.02 8.65 0.16
C THR A 52 0.09 8.74 -1.06
N ARG A 53 -1.23 8.76 -0.84
CA ARG A 53 -2.20 8.92 -1.93
C ARG A 53 -2.06 10.26 -2.63
N VAL A 54 -1.84 11.35 -1.88
CA VAL A 54 -1.60 12.68 -2.46
C VAL A 54 -0.36 12.67 -3.37
N LEU A 55 0.74 12.07 -2.91
CA LEU A 55 1.97 11.93 -3.70
C LEU A 55 1.75 11.11 -4.97
N GLN A 56 1.05 9.97 -4.88
CA GLN A 56 0.75 9.14 -6.04
C GLN A 56 -0.12 9.86 -7.08
N VAL A 57 -1.15 10.60 -6.63
CA VAL A 57 -2.01 11.38 -7.53
C VAL A 57 -1.20 12.46 -8.24
N HIS A 58 -0.31 13.15 -7.53
CA HIS A 58 0.57 14.16 -8.14
C HIS A 58 1.52 13.53 -9.14
N ALA A 59 2.15 12.40 -8.81
CA ALA A 59 2.98 11.67 -9.76
C ALA A 59 2.20 11.30 -11.04
N ILE A 60 1.01 10.72 -10.92
CA ILE A 60 0.17 10.38 -12.09
C ILE A 60 -0.21 11.63 -12.90
N ALA A 61 -0.53 12.74 -12.22
CA ALA A 61 -0.90 13.99 -12.90
C ALA A 61 0.29 14.65 -13.61
N THR A 62 1.50 14.54 -13.06
CA THR A 62 2.71 15.19 -13.59
C THR A 62 3.41 14.35 -14.64
N VAL A 63 3.58 13.04 -14.41
CA VAL A 63 4.33 12.16 -15.33
C VAL A 63 3.41 11.30 -16.21
N GLY A 64 2.10 11.38 -16.02
CA GLY A 64 1.13 10.52 -16.68
C GLY A 64 1.02 9.14 -16.01
N ARG A 65 -0.02 8.39 -16.38
CA ARG A 65 -0.15 6.99 -15.94
C ARG A 65 0.87 6.13 -16.68
N SER A 66 1.66 5.34 -15.94
CA SER A 66 2.59 4.39 -16.55
C SER A 66 1.81 3.36 -17.38
N ASN A 67 2.09 3.32 -18.69
CA ASN A 67 1.39 2.44 -19.65
C ASN A 67 1.54 0.96 -19.28
N ASP A 68 2.69 0.58 -18.72
CA ASP A 68 3.08 -0.81 -18.45
C ASP A 68 2.13 -1.55 -17.49
N THR A 69 1.60 -0.84 -16.47
CA THR A 69 0.68 -1.44 -15.49
C THR A 69 -0.74 -1.62 -16.04
N GLY A 70 -1.19 -0.70 -16.89
CA GLY A 70 -2.48 -0.82 -17.57
C GLY A 70 -2.48 -1.97 -18.58
N ASP A 71 -1.36 -2.15 -19.27
CA ASP A 71 -1.19 -3.18 -20.29
C ASP A 71 -1.11 -4.58 -19.71
N ALA A 72 -0.38 -4.78 -18.60
CA ALA A 72 -0.34 -6.08 -17.91
C ALA A 72 -1.74 -6.51 -17.41
N ALA A 73 -2.49 -5.60 -16.77
CA ALA A 73 -3.83 -5.90 -16.27
C ALA A 73 -4.88 -6.06 -17.39
N ARG A 74 -4.64 -5.46 -18.56
CA ARG A 74 -5.46 -5.67 -19.77
C ARG A 74 -5.14 -7.04 -20.39
N LEU A 75 -3.86 -7.38 -20.49
CA LEU A 75 -3.38 -8.65 -21.03
C LEU A 75 -3.90 -9.83 -20.20
N GLU A 76 -3.86 -9.73 -18.87
CA GLU A 76 -4.40 -10.76 -17.98
C GLU A 76 -5.92 -10.95 -18.18
N ARG A 77 -6.66 -9.84 -18.33
CA ARG A 77 -8.10 -9.90 -18.63
C ARG A 77 -8.39 -10.53 -19.99
N GLN A 78 -7.59 -10.24 -21.00
CA GLN A 78 -7.72 -10.85 -22.33
C GLN A 78 -7.40 -12.35 -22.29
N ALA A 79 -6.34 -12.77 -21.58
CA ALA A 79 -5.98 -14.17 -21.43
C ALA A 79 -7.09 -14.98 -20.72
N ARG A 80 -7.74 -14.41 -19.69
CA ARG A 80 -8.89 -15.05 -19.02
C ARG A 80 -10.11 -15.20 -19.94
N GLN A 81 -10.24 -14.37 -20.97
CA GLN A 81 -11.34 -14.41 -21.94
C GLN A 81 -11.08 -15.32 -23.13
N GLN A 82 -9.87 -15.89 -23.26
CA GLN A 82 -9.51 -16.86 -24.29
C GLN A 82 -9.37 -18.27 -23.68
N PRO A 83 -10.49 -18.99 -23.45
CA PRO A 83 -10.46 -20.34 -22.87
C PRO A 83 -9.90 -21.43 -23.80
N ASP A 84 -9.65 -21.12 -25.08
CA ASP A 84 -9.09 -22.03 -26.10
C ASP A 84 -7.66 -21.64 -26.54
N ASP A 85 -6.92 -20.92 -25.69
CA ASP A 85 -5.51 -20.66 -25.97
C ASP A 85 -4.67 -21.94 -25.78
N ASP A 86 -4.37 -22.60 -26.89
CA ASP A 86 -3.59 -23.85 -26.98
C ASP A 86 -2.12 -23.65 -26.58
N LEU A 87 -1.70 -22.40 -26.30
CA LEU A 87 -0.37 -22.04 -25.80
C LEU A 87 -0.24 -22.20 -24.27
N ILE A 88 -1.34 -22.45 -23.54
CA ILE A 88 -1.31 -22.73 -22.10
C ILE A 88 -1.40 -24.25 -21.89
N PRO A 89 -0.31 -24.94 -21.50
CA PRO A 89 -0.34 -26.38 -21.30
C PRO A 89 -1.35 -26.77 -20.21
N ARG A 90 -2.42 -27.47 -20.61
CA ARG A 90 -3.37 -28.08 -19.68
C ARG A 90 -2.98 -29.53 -19.42
N LEU A 91 -3.11 -29.97 -18.17
CA LEU A 91 -2.96 -31.37 -17.79
C LEU A 91 -4.02 -32.20 -18.54
N ARG A 92 -3.61 -32.85 -19.64
CA ARG A 92 -4.42 -33.87 -20.32
C ARG A 92 -4.26 -35.16 -19.53
N ILE A 93 -5.29 -35.54 -18.78
CA ILE A 93 -5.35 -36.86 -18.16
C ILE A 93 -5.54 -37.86 -19.31
N ALA A 94 -4.47 -38.58 -19.64
CA ALA A 94 -4.53 -39.70 -20.58
C ALA A 94 -5.26 -40.87 -19.89
N LYS A 95 -6.20 -41.49 -20.61
CA LYS A 95 -6.97 -42.66 -20.18
C LYS A 95 -6.19 -43.94 -20.45
#